data_AF-A0A8T3KSJ7-F1
#
_entry.id   AF-A0A8T3KSJ7-F1
#
_cell.length_a   1.000
_cell.length_b   1.000
_cell.length_c   1.000
_cell.angle_alpha   90.00
_cell.angle_beta   90.00
_cell.angle_gamma   90.00
#
_symmetry.space_group_name_H-M   'P 1'
#
loop_
_entity.id
_entity.type
_entity.pdbx_description
1 polymer ?
#
loop_
_entity_poly.entity_id
_entity_poly.type
_entity_poly.pdbx_seq_one_letter_code
_entity_poly.pdbx_strand_id
1 'polypeptide(L)'
;MPSPESRKSKYQTQFQPLMSRCKDMVLVYVSALLTELFANTDKALMSFAQKAENDLMQNRFFEAISLIRNRHGLVEHEFREQISAGFDNFWARKRDSDPFSDLSSDIELELVDDDSMDQTTAIENMVSKATIGHRSQLYALSQRLAVINGGEAIEKNRTPASPQHLVNAFASAIDSLGLESNIKLIVLALFNKYVLQQLGSLYEDFNNNLKDAGVLPHLRHTIRNPQAAGQRGGKDGSTQQTEDQNAVTSEQDLGEELFDSIIGLLASRRGSPPHRHSTARPSVS
;
A
#
# COMPACT_ATOMS: atom_id res chain seq x y z
N MET A 1 32.80 7.24 -19.80
CA MET A 1 31.40 7.08 -19.33
C MET A 1 31.20 7.98 -18.12
N PRO A 2 30.20 8.87 -18.08
CA PRO A 2 29.94 9.67 -16.88
C PRO A 2 29.58 8.75 -15.69
N SER A 3 30.06 9.09 -14.49
CA SER A 3 29.66 8.44 -13.23
C SER A 3 28.13 8.40 -13.11
N PRO A 4 27.52 7.34 -12.55
CA PRO A 4 26.08 7.30 -12.24
C PRO A 4 25.58 8.58 -11.55
N GLU A 5 26.41 9.16 -10.69
CA GLU A 5 26.12 10.40 -9.95
C GLU A 5 25.92 11.62 -10.86
N SER A 6 26.78 11.78 -11.88
CA SER A 6 26.67 12.88 -12.85
C SER A 6 25.43 12.73 -13.74
N ARG A 7 25.00 11.49 -14.01
CA ARG A 7 23.75 11.22 -14.74
C ARG A 7 22.54 11.55 -13.89
N LYS A 8 22.54 11.17 -12.61
CA LYS A 8 21.43 11.43 -11.68
C LYS A 8 21.19 12.93 -11.49
N SER A 9 22.22 13.75 -11.29
CA SER A 9 22.06 15.21 -11.16
C SER A 9 21.50 15.87 -12.44
N LYS A 10 21.96 15.41 -13.61
CA LYS A 10 21.43 15.87 -14.90
C LYS A 10 19.96 15.48 -15.09
N TYR A 11 19.62 14.23 -14.80
CA TYR A 11 18.25 13.73 -14.90
C TYR A 11 17.32 14.33 -13.85
N GLN A 12 17.82 14.64 -12.66
CA GLN A 12 17.07 15.37 -11.65
C GLN A 12 16.64 16.73 -12.19
N THR A 13 17.56 17.52 -12.73
CA THR A 13 17.23 18.83 -13.30
C THR A 13 16.25 18.71 -14.48
N GLN A 14 16.41 17.67 -15.30
CA GLN A 14 15.58 17.44 -16.48
C GLN A 14 14.14 16.99 -16.13
N PHE A 15 13.99 16.07 -15.17
CA PHE A 15 12.71 15.42 -14.87
C PHE A 15 12.03 15.94 -13.60
N GLN A 16 12.65 16.88 -12.86
CA GLN A 16 12.01 17.50 -11.69
C GLN A 16 10.63 18.12 -12.02
N PRO A 17 10.44 18.89 -13.10
CA PRO A 17 9.12 19.46 -13.41
C PRO A 17 8.08 18.37 -13.70
N LEU A 18 8.49 17.30 -14.38
CA LEU A 18 7.64 16.15 -14.66
C LEU A 18 7.23 15.42 -13.36
N MET A 19 8.19 15.15 -12.48
CA MET A 19 7.91 14.51 -11.19
C MET A 19 7.04 15.38 -10.28
N SER A 20 7.19 16.71 -10.34
CA SER A 20 6.29 17.64 -9.63
C SER A 20 4.85 17.53 -10.17
N ARG A 21 4.67 17.51 -11.49
CA ARG A 21 3.34 17.31 -12.09
C ARG A 21 2.74 15.96 -11.71
N CYS A 22 3.53 14.88 -11.72
CA CYS A 22 3.08 13.57 -11.27
C CYS A 22 2.73 13.56 -9.77
N LYS A 23 3.48 14.27 -8.94
CA LYS A 23 3.17 14.47 -7.52
C LYS A 23 1.82 15.15 -7.35
N ASP A 24 1.58 16.27 -8.03
CA ASP A 24 0.33 17.01 -7.93
C ASP A 24 -0.86 16.16 -8.38
N MET A 25 -0.70 15.41 -9.47
CA MET A 25 -1.69 14.45 -9.96
C MET A 25 -2.01 13.36 -8.92
N VAL A 26 -0.98 12.75 -8.32
CA VAL A 26 -1.15 11.74 -7.25
C VAL A 26 -1.87 12.34 -6.05
N LEU A 27 -1.46 13.53 -5.60
CA LEU A 27 -2.07 14.20 -4.46
C LEU A 27 -3.54 14.50 -4.69
N VAL A 28 -3.91 15.03 -5.87
CA VAL A 28 -5.32 15.30 -6.22
C VAL A 28 -6.13 14.01 -6.25
N TYR A 29 -5.61 12.97 -6.92
CA TYR A 29 -6.30 11.69 -7.06
C TYR A 29 -6.54 11.02 -5.71
N VAL A 30 -5.49 10.89 -4.91
CA VAL A 30 -5.55 10.21 -3.62
C VAL A 30 -6.36 11.01 -2.59
N SER A 31 -6.35 12.35 -2.64
CA SER A 31 -7.20 13.17 -1.78
C SER A 31 -8.69 12.93 -2.06
N ALA A 32 -9.08 12.80 -3.32
CA ALA A 32 -10.47 12.49 -3.68
C ALA A 32 -10.93 11.12 -3.13
N LEU A 33 -10.08 10.10 -3.24
CA LEU A 33 -10.35 8.77 -2.67
C LEU A 33 -10.41 8.81 -1.13
N LEU A 34 -9.62 9.68 -0.50
CA LEU A 34 -9.61 9.81 0.95
C LEU A 34 -10.88 10.50 1.48
N THR A 35 -11.42 11.47 0.73
CA THR A 35 -12.75 12.03 1.03
C THR A 35 -13.84 10.96 0.95
N GLU A 36 -13.81 10.09 -0.07
CA GLU A 36 -14.75 8.97 -0.19
C GLU A 36 -14.57 7.95 0.94
N LEU A 37 -13.33 7.64 1.32
CA LEU A 37 -13.02 6.79 2.47
C LEU A 37 -13.73 7.31 3.72
N PHE A 38 -13.48 8.55 4.12
CA PHE A 38 -14.03 9.09 5.37
C PHE A 38 -15.55 9.19 5.36
N ALA A 39 -16.15 9.50 4.21
CA ALA A 39 -17.61 9.47 4.05
C ALA A 39 -18.22 8.08 4.29
N ASN A 40 -17.48 7.01 3.98
CA ASN A 40 -17.92 5.63 4.18
C ASN A 40 -17.45 5.02 5.52
N THR A 41 -16.38 5.54 6.12
CA THR A 41 -15.90 5.12 7.44
C THR A 41 -16.96 5.35 8.52
N ASP A 42 -17.61 6.51 8.51
CA ASP A 42 -18.69 6.83 9.44
C ASP A 42 -19.81 5.78 9.39
N LYS A 43 -20.24 5.40 8.18
CA LYS A 43 -21.29 4.41 7.97
C LYS A 43 -20.87 3.01 8.43
N ALA A 44 -19.65 2.60 8.09
CA ALA A 44 -19.12 1.30 8.47
C ALA A 44 -19.03 1.17 10.00
N LEU A 45 -18.45 2.17 10.68
CA LEU A 45 -18.34 2.15 12.14
C LEU A 45 -19.71 2.22 12.83
N MET A 46 -20.69 2.90 12.25
CA MET A 46 -22.06 2.92 12.76
C MET A 46 -22.70 1.53 12.71
N SER A 47 -22.48 0.79 11.62
CA SER A 47 -22.94 -0.60 11.47
C SER A 47 -22.30 -1.52 12.52
N PHE A 48 -21.00 -1.36 12.78
CA PHE A 48 -20.31 -2.07 13.86
C PHE A 48 -20.85 -1.69 15.26
N ALA A 49 -21.13 -0.41 15.50
CA ALA A 49 -21.70 0.06 16.76
C ALA A 49 -23.11 -0.54 17.03
N GLN A 50 -23.92 -0.69 15.99
CA GLN A 50 -25.26 -1.29 16.10
C GLN A 50 -25.20 -2.81 16.34
N LYS A 51 -24.17 -3.49 15.82
CA LYS A 51 -23.95 -4.93 16.00
C LYS A 51 -23.15 -5.28 17.27
N ALA A 52 -22.65 -4.28 18.00
CA ALA A 52 -21.82 -4.50 19.18
C ALA A 52 -22.59 -5.26 20.28
N GLU A 53 -21.92 -6.24 20.90
CA GLU A 53 -22.53 -7.13 21.89
C GLU A 53 -22.81 -6.45 23.24
N ASN A 54 -22.11 -5.35 23.53
CA ASN A 54 -22.25 -4.62 24.78
C ASN A 54 -22.10 -3.10 24.60
N ASP A 55 -22.66 -2.37 25.56
CA ASP A 55 -22.69 -0.91 25.58
C ASP A 55 -21.29 -0.29 25.62
N LEU A 56 -20.30 -0.97 26.21
CA LEU A 56 -18.93 -0.49 26.26
C LEU A 56 -18.32 -0.41 24.85
N MET A 57 -18.41 -1.50 24.09
CA MET A 57 -17.92 -1.57 22.71
C MET A 57 -18.66 -0.60 21.80
N GLN A 58 -19.98 -0.49 21.96
CA GLN A 58 -20.77 0.48 21.21
C GLN A 58 -20.30 1.92 21.48
N ASN A 59 -20.04 2.29 22.74
CA ASN A 59 -19.53 3.61 23.10
C ASN A 59 -18.14 3.88 22.48
N ARG A 60 -17.27 2.87 22.40
CA ARG A 60 -15.95 2.99 21.72
C ARG A 60 -16.09 3.29 20.24
N PHE A 61 -17.03 2.65 19.55
CA PHE A 61 -17.31 2.98 18.15
C PHE A 61 -17.85 4.41 17.98
N PHE A 62 -18.76 4.86 18.84
CA PHE A 62 -19.27 6.24 18.79
C PHE A 62 -18.19 7.28 19.07
N GLU A 63 -17.30 7.01 20.03
CA GLU A 63 -16.14 7.84 20.33
C GLU A 63 -15.23 7.94 19.09
N ALA A 64 -14.91 6.80 18.46
CA ALA A 64 -14.09 6.79 17.24
C ALA A 64 -14.74 7.52 16.07
N ILE A 65 -16.05 7.36 15.84
CA ILE A 65 -16.79 8.10 14.81
C ILE A 65 -16.63 9.60 15.05
N SER A 66 -16.83 10.06 16.29
CA SER A 66 -16.68 11.47 16.65
C SER A 66 -15.25 11.97 16.42
N LEU A 67 -14.24 11.19 16.83
CA LEU A 67 -12.84 11.54 16.65
C LEU A 67 -12.47 11.67 15.17
N ILE A 68 -12.82 10.67 14.34
CA ILE A 68 -12.54 10.67 12.90
C ILE A 68 -13.26 11.85 12.25
N ARG A 69 -14.55 12.05 12.53
CA ARG A 69 -15.31 13.17 11.96
C ARG A 69 -14.71 14.54 12.31
N ASN A 70 -14.23 14.71 13.53
CA ASN A 70 -13.67 16.00 13.96
C ASN A 70 -12.22 16.23 13.50
N ARG A 71 -11.46 15.18 13.21
CA ARG A 71 -10.01 15.26 12.97
C ARG A 71 -9.55 14.71 11.61
N HIS A 72 -10.46 14.23 10.75
CA HIS A 72 -10.09 13.71 9.42
C HIS A 72 -9.26 14.72 8.60
N GLY A 73 -9.55 16.02 8.69
CA GLY A 73 -8.76 17.05 8.00
C GLY A 73 -7.28 17.09 8.41
N LEU A 74 -6.95 16.74 9.66
CA LEU A 74 -5.56 16.60 10.11
C LEU A 74 -4.90 15.37 9.48
N VAL A 75 -5.63 14.24 9.42
CA VAL A 75 -5.16 13.01 8.77
C VAL A 75 -4.93 13.24 7.28
N GLU A 76 -5.85 13.93 6.59
CA GLU A 76 -5.69 14.30 5.17
C GLU A 76 -4.45 15.17 4.94
N HIS A 77 -4.24 16.16 5.81
CA HIS A 77 -3.05 17.01 5.75
C HIS A 77 -1.77 16.20 5.95
N GLU A 78 -1.67 15.42 7.03
CA GLU A 78 -0.49 14.62 7.34
C GLU A 78 -0.20 13.59 6.23
N PHE A 79 -1.22 12.93 5.71
CA PHE A 79 -1.08 12.01 4.59
C PHE A 79 -0.54 12.68 3.33
N ARG A 80 -1.03 13.88 2.98
CA ARG A 80 -0.53 14.65 1.84
C ARG A 80 0.92 15.10 2.03
N GLU A 81 1.30 15.49 3.24
CA GLU A 81 2.67 15.85 3.58
C GLU A 81 3.60 14.64 3.46
N GLN A 82 3.20 13.47 3.97
CA GLN A 82 4.00 12.25 3.84
C GLN A 82 4.17 11.81 2.38
N ILE A 83 3.11 11.91 1.57
CA ILE A 83 3.22 11.63 0.13
C ILE A 83 4.20 12.60 -0.53
N SER A 84 4.09 13.90 -0.22
CA SER A 84 4.97 14.94 -0.77
C SER A 84 6.42 14.69 -0.38
N ALA A 85 6.68 14.37 0.88
CA ALA A 85 7.99 14.00 1.38
C ALA A 85 8.55 12.77 0.65
N GLY A 86 7.73 11.77 0.31
CA GLY A 86 8.16 10.63 -0.49
C GLY A 86 8.65 11.01 -1.90
N PHE A 87 7.98 11.95 -2.55
CA PHE A 87 8.42 12.51 -3.85
C PHE A 87 9.69 13.36 -3.73
N ASP A 88 9.87 14.07 -2.64
CA ASP A 88 11.10 14.85 -2.41
C ASP A 88 12.28 13.93 -2.04
N ASN A 89 12.01 12.88 -1.25
CA ASN A 89 12.96 11.84 -0.86
C ASN A 89 13.41 10.92 -2.00
N PHE A 90 12.64 10.87 -3.09
CA PHE A 90 13.05 10.22 -4.34
C PHE A 90 14.34 10.83 -4.89
N TRP A 91 14.43 12.16 -4.82
CA TRP A 91 15.60 12.91 -5.23
C TRP A 91 16.67 12.97 -4.15
N ALA A 92 16.24 13.00 -2.88
CA ALA A 92 17.15 13.06 -1.76
C ALA A 92 18.13 11.88 -1.78
N ARG A 93 19.41 12.22 -1.72
CA ARG A 93 20.49 11.27 -1.50
C ARG A 93 20.54 11.01 0.00
N LYS A 94 20.12 9.83 0.46
CA LYS A 94 20.70 9.28 1.68
C LYS A 94 21.72 8.23 1.29
N ARG A 95 22.95 8.47 1.77
CA ARG A 95 23.92 7.42 2.10
C ARG A 95 23.14 6.37 2.89
N ASP A 96 23.43 5.10 2.69
CA ASP A 96 23.03 4.07 3.63
C ASP A 96 23.38 4.58 5.02
N SER A 97 22.40 5.10 5.75
CA SER A 97 22.50 5.14 7.19
C SER A 97 22.41 3.68 7.53
N ASP A 98 23.59 3.12 7.77
CA ASP A 98 23.76 1.79 8.33
C ASP A 98 22.62 1.58 9.35
N PRO A 99 21.71 0.62 9.13
CA PRO A 99 20.59 0.37 10.03
C PRO A 99 21.06 0.15 11.47
N PHE A 100 22.35 -0.11 11.66
CA PHE A 100 23.02 -0.33 12.93
C PHE A 100 23.72 0.88 13.55
N SER A 101 23.79 2.04 12.87
CA SER A 101 24.49 3.21 13.44
C SER A 101 23.69 3.95 14.52
N ASP A 102 22.37 3.77 14.56
CA ASP A 102 21.48 4.31 15.62
C ASP A 102 21.13 3.27 16.70
N LEU A 103 21.67 2.05 16.60
CA LEU A 103 21.36 0.93 17.50
C LEU A 103 22.24 0.90 18.77
N SER A 104 22.89 2.02 19.12
CA SER A 104 23.75 2.13 20.31
C SER A 104 23.12 2.87 21.49
N SER A 105 21.82 3.14 21.43
CA SER A 105 21.05 3.60 22.59
C SER A 105 19.77 2.77 22.71
N ASP A 106 19.82 1.84 23.66
CA ASP A 106 18.67 1.21 24.32
C ASP A 106 17.57 0.64 23.40
N ILE A 107 17.83 -0.50 22.77
CA ILE A 107 16.75 -1.46 22.51
C ILE A 107 16.47 -2.15 23.84
N GLU A 108 15.65 -1.51 24.66
CA GLU A 108 14.73 -2.25 25.51
C GLU A 108 13.87 -3.08 24.57
N LEU A 109 13.97 -4.41 24.69
CA LEU A 109 13.01 -5.34 24.12
C LEU A 109 11.71 -5.17 24.90
N GLU A 110 11.05 -4.03 24.69
CA GLU A 110 9.70 -3.76 25.17
C GLU A 110 8.80 -4.83 24.55
N LEU A 111 7.99 -5.51 25.37
CA LEU A 111 7.02 -6.49 24.88
C LEU A 111 6.17 -5.79 23.83
N VAL A 112 6.42 -6.13 22.57
CA VAL A 112 5.59 -5.72 21.43
C VAL A 112 4.18 -6.23 21.73
N ASP A 113 3.28 -5.29 22.05
CA ASP A 113 1.88 -5.57 22.37
C ASP A 113 1.26 -6.30 21.17
N ASP A 114 0.47 -7.36 21.40
CA ASP A 114 -0.06 -8.24 20.33
C ASP A 114 -0.81 -7.41 19.25
N ASP A 115 -1.46 -6.32 19.68
CA ASP A 115 -2.13 -5.33 18.84
C ASP A 115 -1.24 -4.67 17.77
N SER A 116 0.02 -4.39 18.09
CA SER A 116 0.97 -3.75 17.17
C SER A 116 1.49 -4.74 16.12
N MET A 117 1.62 -6.02 16.50
CA MET A 117 1.96 -7.09 15.57
C MET A 117 0.83 -7.36 14.57
N ASP A 118 -0.42 -7.27 15.03
CA ASP A 118 -1.60 -7.43 14.18
C ASP A 118 -1.72 -6.30 13.15
N GLN A 119 -1.45 -5.04 13.55
CA GLN A 119 -1.40 -3.92 12.61
C GLN A 119 -0.31 -4.07 11.55
N THR A 120 0.90 -4.45 11.97
CA THR A 120 2.02 -4.69 11.04
C THR A 120 1.66 -5.78 10.03
N THR A 121 1.09 -6.89 10.50
CA THR A 121 0.66 -8.00 9.65
C THR A 121 -0.44 -7.56 8.66
N ALA A 122 -1.42 -6.79 9.11
CA ALA A 122 -2.47 -6.27 8.26
C ALA A 122 -1.90 -5.36 7.16
N ILE A 123 -0.97 -4.46 7.52
CA ILE A 123 -0.26 -3.58 6.57
C ILE A 123 0.48 -4.39 5.51
N GLU A 124 1.28 -5.37 5.92
CA GLU A 124 2.03 -6.23 4.98
C GLU A 124 1.11 -6.94 4.00
N ASN A 125 -0.01 -7.49 4.49
CA ASN A 125 -0.98 -8.21 3.65
C ASN A 125 -1.68 -7.28 2.66
N MET A 126 -2.12 -6.09 3.10
CA MET A 126 -2.72 -5.09 2.20
C MET A 126 -1.75 -4.64 1.12
N VAL A 127 -0.50 -4.34 1.49
CA VAL A 127 0.53 -3.94 0.53
C VAL A 127 0.82 -5.05 -0.46
N SER A 128 0.93 -6.30 -0.01
CA SER A 128 1.15 -7.46 -0.86
C SER A 128 0.01 -7.63 -1.87
N LYS A 129 -1.24 -7.59 -1.40
CA LYS A 129 -2.44 -7.72 -2.25
C LYS A 129 -2.52 -6.59 -3.28
N ALA A 130 -2.33 -5.34 -2.88
CA ALA A 130 -2.33 -4.20 -3.78
C ALA A 130 -1.18 -4.26 -4.80
N THR A 131 0.00 -4.73 -4.38
CA THR A 131 1.16 -4.91 -5.28
C THR A 131 0.90 -5.99 -6.33
N ILE A 132 0.24 -7.08 -5.95
CA ILE A 132 -0.16 -8.16 -6.87
C ILE A 132 -1.23 -7.66 -7.85
N GLY A 133 -2.24 -6.95 -7.35
CA GLY A 133 -3.34 -6.41 -8.17
C GLY A 133 -2.86 -5.46 -9.27
N HIS A 134 -1.85 -4.64 -8.97
CA HIS A 134 -1.32 -3.62 -9.89
C HIS A 134 0.07 -3.98 -10.45
N ARG A 135 0.43 -5.27 -10.47
CA ARG A 135 1.80 -5.74 -10.74
C ARG A 135 2.35 -5.26 -12.08
N SER A 136 1.53 -5.24 -13.14
CA SER A 136 1.99 -4.90 -14.48
C SER A 136 2.32 -3.40 -14.59
N GLN A 137 1.45 -2.53 -14.07
CA GLN A 137 1.64 -1.08 -14.05
C GLN A 137 2.78 -0.69 -13.10
N LEU A 138 2.87 -1.31 -11.92
CA LEU A 138 3.94 -1.06 -10.95
C LEU A 138 5.31 -1.51 -11.47
N TYR A 139 5.37 -2.63 -12.20
CA TYR A 139 6.60 -3.04 -12.87
C TYR A 139 7.03 -1.98 -13.89
N ALA A 140 6.12 -1.53 -14.75
CA ALA A 140 6.44 -0.53 -15.77
C ALA A 140 6.87 0.81 -15.14
N LEU A 141 6.20 1.22 -14.06
CA LEU A 141 6.51 2.44 -13.32
C LEU A 141 7.90 2.35 -12.68
N SER A 142 8.22 1.23 -12.02
CA SER A 142 9.53 1.03 -11.38
C SER A 142 10.69 1.09 -12.39
N GLN A 143 10.52 0.51 -13.58
CA GLN A 143 11.53 0.58 -14.65
C GLN A 143 11.74 2.02 -15.15
N ARG A 144 10.66 2.78 -15.33
CA ARG A 144 10.73 4.19 -15.76
C ARG A 144 11.37 5.08 -14.70
N LEU A 145 10.97 4.91 -13.44
CA LEU A 145 11.55 5.66 -12.32
C LEU A 145 13.03 5.32 -12.12
N ALA A 146 13.45 4.07 -12.33
CA ALA A 146 14.86 3.69 -12.26
C ALA A 146 15.72 4.46 -13.29
N VAL A 147 15.21 4.67 -14.51
CA VAL A 147 15.89 5.50 -15.52
C VAL A 147 16.01 6.96 -15.06
N ILE A 148 14.95 7.52 -14.48
CA ILE A 148 14.95 8.86 -13.92
C ILE A 148 15.96 8.97 -12.76
N ASN A 149 16.10 7.91 -11.96
CA ASN A 149 17.07 7.79 -10.88
C ASN A 149 18.51 7.47 -11.35
N GLY A 150 18.85 7.69 -12.62
CA GLY A 150 20.21 7.48 -13.14
C GLY A 150 20.56 6.03 -13.51
N GLY A 151 19.56 5.14 -13.55
CA GLY A 151 19.70 3.72 -13.87
C GLY A 151 19.82 2.82 -12.65
N GLU A 152 19.73 3.36 -11.44
CA GLU A 152 19.71 2.59 -10.20
C GLU A 152 18.30 2.12 -9.88
N ALA A 153 18.16 0.83 -9.57
CA ALA A 153 16.90 0.27 -9.10
C ALA A 153 16.48 0.96 -7.79
N ILE A 154 15.20 1.29 -7.69
CA ILE A 154 14.64 1.91 -6.50
C ILE A 154 13.99 0.81 -5.69
N GLU A 155 14.26 0.79 -4.39
CA GLU A 155 13.58 -0.11 -3.48
C GLU A 155 12.06 0.18 -3.44
N LYS A 156 11.25 -0.84 -3.19
CA LYS A 156 9.78 -0.72 -3.26
C LYS A 156 9.22 0.29 -2.25
N ASN A 157 9.80 0.34 -1.06
CA ASN A 157 9.53 1.30 0.03
C ASN A 157 9.89 2.75 -0.35
N ARG A 158 10.82 2.96 -1.28
CA ARG A 158 11.27 4.29 -1.74
C ARG A 158 10.60 4.75 -3.03
N THR A 159 9.79 3.90 -3.63
CA THR A 159 9.07 4.24 -4.87
C THR A 159 7.88 5.15 -4.52
N PRO A 160 7.87 6.42 -4.99
CA PRO A 160 6.77 7.33 -4.70
C PRO A 160 5.45 6.78 -5.22
N ALA A 161 4.37 7.05 -4.48
CA ALA A 161 3.03 6.53 -4.73
C ALA A 161 2.92 4.99 -4.80
N SER A 162 3.93 4.21 -4.36
CA SER A 162 3.79 2.76 -4.27
C SER A 162 2.75 2.36 -3.22
N PRO A 163 2.17 1.15 -3.28
CA PRO A 163 1.23 0.71 -2.26
C PRO A 163 1.83 0.76 -0.85
N GLN A 164 3.09 0.37 -0.68
CA GLN A 164 3.78 0.47 0.61
C GLN A 164 3.85 1.92 1.10
N HIS A 165 4.24 2.84 0.21
CA HIS A 165 4.36 4.25 0.56
C HIS A 165 3.01 4.84 0.98
N LEU A 166 1.94 4.55 0.25
CA LEU A 166 0.60 5.04 0.57
C LEU A 166 0.05 4.42 1.85
N VAL A 167 0.22 3.12 2.08
CA VAL A 167 -0.26 2.47 3.32
C VAL A 167 0.49 2.99 4.54
N ASN A 168 1.82 3.09 4.46
CA ASN A 168 2.61 3.62 5.58
C ASN A 168 2.26 5.07 5.89
N ALA A 169 2.09 5.89 4.85
CA ALA A 169 1.72 7.29 5.01
C ALA A 169 0.34 7.43 5.68
N PHE A 170 -0.62 6.60 5.30
CA PHE A 170 -1.94 6.62 5.91
C PHE A 170 -1.93 6.07 7.34
N ALA A 171 -1.24 4.95 7.58
CA ALA A 171 -1.10 4.35 8.91
C ALA A 171 -0.50 5.34 9.92
N SER A 172 0.59 6.01 9.54
CA SER A 172 1.18 7.05 10.37
C SER A 172 0.24 8.24 10.59
N ALA A 173 -0.53 8.65 9.57
CA ALA A 173 -1.46 9.76 9.71
C ALA A 173 -2.63 9.45 10.66
N ILE A 174 -3.15 8.22 10.67
CA ILE A 174 -4.22 7.81 11.59
C ILE A 174 -3.73 7.48 13.00
N ASP A 175 -2.42 7.29 13.22
CA ASP A 175 -1.85 7.11 14.56
C ASP A 175 -2.10 8.35 15.44
N SER A 176 -2.09 9.54 14.84
CA SER A 176 -2.38 10.82 15.52
C SER A 176 -3.79 10.91 16.13
N LEU A 177 -4.72 10.06 15.66
CA LEU A 177 -6.09 10.03 16.16
C LEU A 177 -6.23 9.29 17.50
N GLY A 178 -5.27 8.45 17.89
CA GLY A 178 -5.33 7.68 19.12
C GLY A 178 -6.47 6.66 19.15
N LEU A 179 -6.83 6.10 17.99
CA LEU A 179 -7.88 5.07 17.88
C LEU A 179 -7.43 3.76 18.54
N GLU A 180 -8.39 3.04 19.11
CA GLU A 180 -8.19 1.67 19.57
C GLU A 180 -7.75 0.75 18.42
N SER A 181 -6.88 -0.22 18.71
CA SER A 181 -6.27 -1.12 17.74
C SER A 181 -7.29 -1.79 16.81
N ASN A 182 -8.39 -2.30 17.37
CA ASN A 182 -9.47 -2.95 16.61
C ASN A 182 -10.11 -2.00 15.60
N ILE A 183 -10.35 -0.75 16.00
CA ILE A 183 -10.96 0.27 15.14
C ILE A 183 -9.97 0.72 14.07
N LYS A 184 -8.68 0.85 14.43
CA LYS A 184 -7.63 1.18 13.47
C LYS A 184 -7.54 0.12 12.36
N LEU A 185 -7.65 -1.18 12.69
CA LEU A 185 -7.69 -2.25 11.68
C LEU A 185 -8.89 -2.10 10.73
N ILE A 186 -10.07 -1.71 11.23
CA ILE A 186 -11.25 -1.44 10.39
C ILE A 186 -10.97 -0.28 9.43
N VAL A 187 -10.39 0.81 9.92
CA VAL A 187 -10.03 1.99 9.10
C VAL A 187 -8.98 1.63 8.04
N LEU A 188 -8.00 0.79 8.37
CA LEU A 188 -7.01 0.27 7.42
C LEU A 188 -7.66 -0.64 6.36
N ALA A 189 -8.59 -1.51 6.73
CA ALA A 189 -9.33 -2.34 5.79
C ALA A 189 -10.18 -1.51 4.82
N LEU A 190 -10.82 -0.46 5.33
CA LEU A 190 -11.53 0.54 4.52
C LEU A 190 -10.57 1.24 3.54
N PHE A 191 -9.36 1.60 3.98
CA PHE A 191 -8.33 2.20 3.11
C PHE A 191 -7.95 1.27 1.96
N ASN A 192 -7.82 -0.03 2.21
CA ASN A 192 -7.61 -0.99 1.15
C ASN A 192 -8.77 -1.02 0.13
N LYS A 193 -10.03 -0.99 0.59
CA LYS A 193 -11.22 -1.03 -0.27
C LYS A 193 -11.39 0.25 -1.11
N TYR A 194 -11.36 1.41 -0.46
CA TYR A 194 -11.68 2.69 -1.10
C TYR A 194 -10.48 3.36 -1.78
N VAL A 195 -9.25 3.05 -1.36
CA VAL A 195 -8.04 3.68 -1.92
C VAL A 195 -7.21 2.69 -2.73
N LEU A 196 -6.69 1.62 -2.12
CA LEU A 196 -5.69 0.76 -2.78
C LEU A 196 -6.23 0.02 -4.01
N GLN A 197 -7.49 -0.42 -3.96
CA GLN A 197 -8.11 -1.11 -5.10
C GLN A 197 -8.34 -0.19 -6.29
N GLN A 198 -8.46 1.12 -6.06
CA GLN A 198 -8.73 2.10 -7.11
C GLN A 198 -7.47 2.60 -7.84
N LEU A 199 -6.26 2.31 -7.33
CA LEU A 199 -4.99 2.87 -7.86
C LEU A 199 -4.64 2.49 -9.31
N GLY A 200 -5.41 1.63 -9.97
CA GLY A 200 -5.15 1.19 -11.34
C GLY A 200 -5.02 2.35 -12.33
N SER A 201 -6.03 3.24 -12.37
CA SER A 201 -6.01 4.40 -13.28
C SER A 201 -4.91 5.39 -12.94
N LEU A 202 -4.63 5.59 -11.65
CA LEU A 202 -3.51 6.42 -11.20
C LEU A 202 -2.18 5.92 -11.76
N TYR A 203 -1.91 4.62 -11.68
CA TYR A 203 -0.66 4.06 -12.19
C TYR A 203 -0.58 4.12 -13.71
N GLU A 204 -1.70 3.99 -14.42
CA GLU A 204 -1.75 4.17 -15.87
C GLU A 204 -1.39 5.61 -16.25
N ASP A 205 -2.02 6.60 -15.63
CA ASP A 205 -1.76 8.02 -15.88
C ASP A 205 -0.32 8.39 -15.52
N PHE A 206 0.22 7.87 -14.42
CA PHE A 206 1.61 8.10 -14.05
C PHE A 206 2.55 7.52 -15.11
N ASN A 207 2.33 6.27 -15.53
CA ASN A 207 3.12 5.67 -16.60
C ASN A 207 3.01 6.42 -17.93
N ASN A 208 1.83 6.94 -18.27
CA ASN A 208 1.60 7.73 -19.48
C ASN A 208 2.35 9.06 -19.46
N ASN A 209 2.30 9.81 -18.35
CA ASN A 209 3.08 11.04 -18.20
C ASN A 209 4.59 10.79 -18.38
N LEU A 210 5.11 9.69 -17.83
CA LEU A 210 6.52 9.33 -18.01
C LEU A 210 6.83 8.92 -19.46
N LYS A 211 5.94 8.17 -20.10
CA LYS A 211 6.06 7.75 -21.51
C LYS A 211 6.07 8.94 -22.45
N ASP A 212 5.17 9.90 -22.26
CA ASP A 212 5.05 11.09 -23.10
C ASP A 212 6.26 12.02 -22.96
N ALA A 213 6.91 12.00 -21.80
CA ALA A 213 8.21 12.64 -21.58
C ALA A 213 9.41 11.87 -22.17
N GLY A 214 9.17 10.77 -22.89
CA GLY A 214 10.20 9.96 -23.53
C GLY A 214 10.91 8.95 -22.61
N VAL A 215 10.40 8.71 -21.39
CA VAL A 215 11.00 7.77 -20.44
C VAL A 215 10.52 6.34 -20.76
N LEU A 216 11.41 5.55 -21.37
CA LEU A 216 11.17 4.16 -21.80
C LEU A 216 9.79 3.97 -22.48
N PRO A 217 9.54 4.62 -23.63
CA PRO A 217 8.23 4.58 -24.28
C PRO A 217 7.88 3.20 -24.87
N HIS A 218 8.89 2.39 -25.18
CA HIS A 218 8.76 1.06 -25.79
C HIS A 218 9.10 -0.08 -24.82
N LEU A 219 8.85 0.10 -23.52
CA LEU A 219 9.11 -0.93 -22.51
C LEU A 219 8.33 -2.22 -22.85
N ARG A 220 9.07 -3.28 -23.20
CA ARG A 220 8.48 -4.61 -23.41
C ARG A 220 8.37 -5.31 -22.07
N HIS A 221 7.15 -5.67 -21.68
CA HIS A 221 6.88 -6.46 -20.48
C HIS A 221 7.33 -7.91 -20.74
N THR A 222 8.60 -8.22 -20.49
CA THR A 222 9.04 -9.63 -20.48
C THR A 222 8.61 -10.22 -19.14
N ILE A 223 7.36 -10.67 -19.07
CA ILE A 223 6.95 -11.60 -18.02
C ILE A 223 7.74 -12.87 -18.27
N ARG A 224 8.87 -13.04 -17.58
CA ARG A 224 9.60 -14.31 -17.58
C ARG A 224 8.76 -15.28 -16.78
N ASN A 225 7.80 -15.90 -17.46
CA ASN A 225 6.97 -16.95 -16.92
C ASN A 225 7.87 -18.18 -16.71
N PRO A 226 8.17 -18.61 -15.46
CA PRO A 226 9.05 -19.75 -15.22
C PRO A 226 8.44 -21.09 -15.64
N GLN A 227 7.19 -21.10 -16.13
CA GLN A 227 6.42 -22.31 -16.45
C GLN A 227 6.13 -22.49 -17.95
N ALA A 228 6.69 -21.66 -18.84
CA ALA A 228 6.45 -21.77 -20.29
C ALA A 228 7.37 -22.79 -21.01
N ALA A 229 7.66 -23.93 -20.37
CA ALA A 229 8.26 -25.09 -21.01
C ALA A 229 7.35 -26.30 -20.80
N GLY A 230 6.22 -26.31 -21.52
CA GLY A 230 5.40 -27.51 -21.67
C GLY A 230 3.90 -27.27 -21.50
N GLN A 231 3.23 -26.74 -22.53
CA GLN A 231 2.04 -27.40 -23.10
C GLN A 231 1.52 -26.58 -24.28
N ARG A 232 1.64 -27.17 -25.47
CA ARG A 232 0.85 -26.84 -26.65
C ARG A 232 -0.32 -27.82 -26.68
N GLY A 233 -1.54 -27.31 -26.80
CA GLY A 233 -2.69 -28.09 -27.25
C GLY A 233 -4.02 -27.68 -26.62
N GLY A 234 -4.97 -27.23 -27.45
CA GLY A 234 -6.39 -27.23 -27.13
C GLY A 234 -7.10 -25.89 -27.30
N LYS A 235 -7.70 -25.66 -28.49
CA LYS A 235 -8.85 -24.76 -28.69
C LYS A 235 -10.09 -25.40 -28.04
N ASP A 236 -10.94 -24.62 -27.37
CA ASP A 236 -12.28 -24.27 -27.86
C ASP A 236 -13.02 -23.35 -26.88
N GLY A 237 -13.91 -22.53 -27.44
CA GLY A 237 -14.46 -21.33 -26.81
C GLY A 237 -15.66 -21.52 -25.89
N SER A 238 -16.01 -20.43 -25.22
CA SER A 238 -17.39 -19.98 -25.01
C SER A 238 -17.38 -18.62 -24.34
N THR A 239 -17.93 -17.64 -25.06
CA THR A 239 -18.28 -16.32 -24.54
C THR A 239 -19.57 -16.47 -23.74
N GLN A 240 -19.55 -16.11 -22.46
CA GLN A 240 -20.77 -15.86 -21.70
C GLN A 240 -20.69 -14.48 -21.06
N GLN A 241 -21.60 -13.62 -21.54
CA GLN A 241 -22.01 -12.37 -20.92
C GLN A 241 -22.36 -12.63 -19.46
N THR A 242 -21.86 -11.79 -18.57
CA THR A 242 -22.46 -11.59 -17.26
C THR A 242 -22.96 -10.15 -17.23
N GLU A 243 -24.28 -10.06 -17.07
CA GLU A 243 -25.05 -8.84 -16.94
C GLU A 243 -24.62 -8.10 -15.66
N ASP A 244 -24.43 -6.79 -15.82
CA ASP A 244 -24.23 -5.82 -14.76
C ASP A 244 -25.46 -5.80 -13.85
N GLN A 245 -25.37 -6.48 -12.71
CA GLN A 245 -26.29 -6.26 -11.60
C GLN A 245 -25.66 -5.22 -10.69
N ASN A 246 -26.16 -4.00 -10.84
CA ASN A 246 -25.90 -2.87 -9.97
C ASN A 246 -26.51 -3.18 -8.59
N ALA A 247 -25.76 -3.87 -7.73
CA ALA A 247 -26.14 -4.14 -6.36
C ALA A 247 -25.95 -2.86 -5.55
N VAL A 248 -27.07 -2.28 -5.11
CA VAL A 248 -27.07 -1.29 -4.03
C VAL A 248 -26.57 -2.02 -2.79
N THR A 249 -25.27 -1.89 -2.50
CA THR A 249 -24.64 -2.49 -1.32
C THR A 249 -25.28 -1.84 -0.10
N SER A 250 -26.06 -2.61 0.65
CA SER A 250 -26.69 -2.12 1.86
C SER A 250 -25.63 -1.85 2.94
N GLU A 251 -25.87 -0.90 3.85
CA GLU A 251 -24.95 -0.56 4.94
C GLU A 251 -24.65 -1.75 5.87
N GLN A 252 -25.50 -2.78 5.85
CA GLN A 252 -25.33 -4.04 6.57
C GLN A 252 -24.33 -5.00 5.87
N ASP A 253 -24.34 -5.01 4.54
CA ASP A 253 -23.50 -5.85 3.67
C ASP A 253 -22.03 -5.36 3.64
N LEU A 254 -21.85 -4.03 3.69
CA LEU A 254 -20.53 -3.40 3.80
C LEU A 254 -19.77 -3.84 5.06
N GLY A 255 -20.46 -3.94 6.20
CA GLY A 255 -19.86 -4.37 7.46
C GLY A 255 -19.42 -5.83 7.45
N GLU A 256 -20.19 -6.71 6.81
CA GLU A 256 -19.90 -8.14 6.72
C GLU A 256 -18.75 -8.42 5.74
N GLU A 257 -18.75 -7.80 4.57
CA GLU A 257 -17.64 -7.92 3.60
C GLU A 257 -16.32 -7.37 4.16
N LEU A 258 -16.38 -6.27 4.93
CA LEU A 258 -15.21 -5.70 5.60
C LEU A 258 -14.72 -6.58 6.73
N PHE A 259 -15.63 -7.16 7.53
CA PHE A 259 -15.27 -8.10 8.58
C PHE A 259 -14.61 -9.35 7.99
N ASP A 260 -15.16 -9.91 6.92
CA ASP A 260 -14.56 -11.05 6.21
C ASP A 260 -13.22 -10.70 5.56
N SER A 261 -13.05 -9.47 5.06
CA SER A 261 -11.74 -8.97 4.62
C SER A 261 -10.74 -8.84 5.77
N ILE A 262 -11.15 -8.34 6.94
CA ILE A 262 -10.29 -8.22 8.12
C ILE A 262 -9.90 -9.61 8.63
N ILE A 263 -10.86 -10.53 8.76
CA ILE A 263 -10.62 -11.93 9.13
C ILE A 263 -9.76 -12.62 8.09
N GLY A 264 -9.98 -12.40 6.79
CA GLY A 264 -9.13 -12.93 5.72
C GLY A 264 -7.70 -12.40 5.77
N LEU A 265 -7.52 -11.11 6.09
CA LEU A 265 -6.21 -10.47 6.29
C LEU A 265 -5.49 -11.02 7.52
N LEU A 266 -6.20 -11.28 8.63
CA LEU A 266 -5.61 -11.86 9.85
C LEU A 266 -5.39 -13.38 9.75
N ALA A 267 -6.28 -14.11 9.07
CA ALA A 267 -6.23 -15.56 8.93
C ALA A 267 -5.16 -16.03 7.93
N SER A 268 -4.79 -15.20 6.95
CA SER A 268 -3.77 -15.52 5.93
C SER A 268 -2.38 -15.85 6.52
N ARG A 269 -2.16 -15.63 7.83
CA ARG A 269 -0.93 -16.03 8.54
C ARG A 269 -1.10 -17.18 9.55
N ARG A 270 -2.31 -17.48 10.05
CA ARG A 270 -2.53 -18.63 10.98
C ARG A 270 -2.32 -20.00 10.33
N GLY A 271 -2.10 -20.06 9.01
CA GLY A 271 -1.85 -21.28 8.24
C GLY A 271 -0.39 -21.63 7.96
N SER A 272 0.61 -20.87 8.41
CA SER A 272 2.03 -21.21 8.18
C SER A 272 2.73 -21.70 9.46
N PRO A 273 3.06 -23.01 9.58
CA PRO A 273 3.78 -23.51 10.73
C PRO A 273 5.24 -23.02 10.72
N PRO A 274 5.87 -22.81 11.89
CA PRO A 274 7.28 -22.43 11.96
C PRO A 274 8.15 -23.55 11.38
N HIS A 275 9.00 -23.20 10.41
CA HIS A 275 10.06 -24.07 9.91
C HIS A 275 10.96 -24.48 11.07
N ARG A 276 10.81 -25.73 11.54
CA ARG A 276 11.80 -26.36 12.42
C ARG A 276 13.07 -26.60 11.61
N HIS A 277 14.11 -25.82 11.89
CA HIS A 277 15.47 -26.14 11.45
C HIS A 277 15.89 -27.49 12.07
N SER A 278 15.90 -28.53 11.24
CA SER A 278 16.50 -29.83 11.57
C SER A 278 18.01 -29.74 11.35
N THR A 279 18.76 -29.47 12.41
CA THR A 279 20.22 -29.63 12.41
C THR A 279 20.56 -31.11 12.56
N ALA A 280 20.84 -31.77 11.43
CA ALA A 280 21.42 -33.11 11.41
C ALA A 280 22.86 -33.05 11.94
N ARG A 281 23.13 -33.80 13.02
CA ARG A 281 24.47 -34.14 13.50
C ARG A 281 25.04 -35.27 12.65
N PRO A 282 26.29 -35.21 12.14
CA PRO A 282 26.92 -36.38 11.56
C PRO A 282 27.57 -37.23 12.65
N SER A 283 27.26 -38.53 12.62
CA SER A 283 27.90 -39.59 13.38
C SER A 283 29.29 -39.89 12.80
N VAL A 284 30.32 -39.83 13.65
CA VAL A 284 31.67 -40.31 13.33
C VAL A 284 31.77 -41.76 13.81
N SER A 285 32.13 -42.65 12.90
CA SER A 285 32.73 -43.97 13.18
C SER A 285 34.22 -43.88 12.90
#